data_AF-A0A967WEE9-F1
#
_entry.id   AF-A0A967WEE9-F1
#
_cell.length_a   1.000
_cell.length_b   1.000
_cell.length_c   1.000
_cell.angle_alpha   90.00
_cell.angle_beta   90.00
_cell.angle_gamma   90.00
#
_symmetry.space_group_name_H-M   'P 1'
#
loop_
_entity.id
_entity.type
_entity.pdbx_description
1 polymer ?
#
loop_
_entity_poly.entity_id
_entity_poly.type
_entity_poly.pdbx_seq_one_letter_code
_entity_poly.pdbx_strand_id
1 'polypeptide(L)'
;AERRMWRPRQSMAEAFKAICPVQSIEDIVVPLAQIPDLMPELDRLSQQYDVLIPCYGHAGDGNLHATVVKRPETPMEKWEAELVQILEDLYRAV
;
A
#
# COMPACT_ATOMS: atom_id res chain seq x y z
N ALA A 1 24.61 7.85 -13.61
CA ALA A 1 23.50 6.96 -14.02
C ALA A 1 22.78 6.39 -12.79
N GLU A 2 23.48 5.76 -11.85
CA GLU A 2 22.90 5.13 -10.64
C GLU A 2 22.02 6.06 -9.79
N ARG A 3 22.48 7.27 -9.47
CA ARG A 3 21.68 8.26 -8.69
C ARG A 3 20.33 8.62 -9.32
N ARG A 4 20.18 8.49 -10.65
CA ARG A 4 18.88 8.72 -11.33
C ARG A 4 17.92 7.55 -11.12
N MET A 5 18.43 6.32 -10.98
CA MET A 5 17.60 5.13 -10.74
C MET A 5 17.12 5.04 -9.29
N TRP A 6 17.92 5.52 -8.33
CA TRP A 6 17.56 5.51 -6.91
C TRP A 6 16.56 6.60 -6.50
N ARG A 7 16.55 7.72 -7.22
CA ARG A 7 15.64 8.86 -6.93
C ARG A 7 14.17 8.45 -6.87
N PRO A 8 13.60 7.75 -7.87
CA PRO A 8 12.20 7.30 -7.80
C PRO A 8 11.88 6.50 -6.54
N ARG A 9 12.74 5.53 -6.17
CA ARG A 9 12.55 4.72 -4.95
C ARG A 9 12.54 5.59 -3.68
N GLN A 10 13.45 6.55 -3.59
CA GLN A 10 13.53 7.47 -2.44
C GLN A 10 12.35 8.42 -2.37
N SER A 11 11.68 8.70 -3.49
CA SER A 11 10.57 9.64 -3.59
C SER A 11 9.18 8.98 -3.55
N MET A 12 9.08 7.65 -3.47
CA MET A 12 7.79 6.94 -3.50
C MET A 12 6.83 7.42 -2.41
N ALA A 13 7.27 7.46 -1.15
CA ALA A 13 6.43 7.91 -0.03
C ALA A 13 5.95 9.37 -0.22
N GLU A 14 6.81 10.25 -0.73
CA GLU A 14 6.45 11.65 -1.00
C GLU A 14 5.50 11.78 -2.20
N ALA A 15 5.65 10.92 -3.21
CA ALA A 15 4.75 10.89 -4.36
C ALA A 15 3.32 10.49 -3.94
N PHE A 16 3.17 9.49 -3.06
CA PHE A 16 1.85 9.09 -2.57
C PHE A 16 1.23 10.15 -1.63
N LYS A 17 2.03 10.78 -0.77
CA LYS A 17 1.57 11.95 0.03
C LYS A 17 1.06 13.09 -0.84
N ALA A 18 1.69 13.32 -2.01
CA ALA A 18 1.26 14.34 -2.95
C ALA A 18 -0.09 14.00 -3.62
N ILE A 19 -0.47 12.71 -3.71
CA ILE A 19 -1.82 12.29 -4.11
C ILE A 19 -2.80 12.58 -2.98
N CYS A 20 -2.55 12.01 -1.79
CA CYS A 20 -3.30 12.31 -0.59
C CYS A 20 -2.42 12.14 0.66
N PRO A 21 -2.39 13.12 1.58
CA PRO A 21 -1.59 13.02 2.80
C PRO A 21 -2.17 12.05 3.84
N VAL A 22 -3.41 11.61 3.68
CA VAL A 22 -4.09 10.68 4.58
C VAL A 22 -3.87 9.25 4.10
N GLN A 23 -3.15 8.47 4.90
CA GLN A 23 -2.68 7.13 4.54
C GLN A 23 -2.37 6.30 5.79
N SER A 24 -2.50 4.99 5.67
CA SER A 24 -2.04 3.99 6.64
C SER A 24 -0.83 3.26 6.05
N ILE A 25 0.31 3.34 6.73
CA ILE A 25 1.59 2.83 6.21
C ILE A 25 1.83 1.46 6.83
N GLU A 26 1.32 0.43 6.18
CA GLU A 26 1.47 -0.95 6.66
C GLU A 26 2.86 -1.49 6.35
N ASP A 27 3.40 -2.29 7.27
CA ASP A 27 4.71 -2.93 7.15
C ASP A 27 4.53 -4.42 7.45
N ILE A 28 4.66 -5.24 6.41
CA ILE A 28 4.36 -6.67 6.44
C ILE A 28 5.56 -7.47 5.95
N VAL A 29 5.64 -8.72 6.39
CA VAL A 29 6.65 -9.68 5.94
C VAL A 29 5.92 -10.93 5.47
N VAL A 30 6.15 -11.30 4.21
CA VAL A 30 5.59 -12.52 3.61
C VAL A 30 6.71 -13.44 3.11
N PRO A 31 6.50 -14.77 3.05
CA PRO A 31 7.39 -15.65 2.33
C PRO A 31 7.58 -15.19 0.88
N LEU A 32 8.81 -15.20 0.36
CA LEU A 32 9.11 -14.73 -1.00
C LEU A 32 8.22 -15.37 -2.07
N ALA A 33 7.90 -16.66 -1.90
CA ALA A 33 7.05 -17.41 -2.81
C ALA A 33 5.59 -16.92 -2.86
N GLN A 34 5.13 -16.18 -1.83
CA GLN A 34 3.76 -15.65 -1.73
C GLN A 34 3.64 -14.20 -2.23
N ILE A 35 4.77 -13.51 -2.51
CA ILE A 35 4.74 -12.15 -3.08
C ILE A 35 3.87 -12.08 -4.34
N PRO A 36 3.98 -13.01 -5.32
CA PRO A 36 3.14 -12.98 -6.52
C PRO A 36 1.64 -13.14 -6.24
N ASP A 37 1.29 -13.91 -5.21
CA ASP A 37 -0.10 -14.17 -4.82
C ASP A 37 -0.70 -12.99 -4.05
N LEU A 38 0.13 -12.25 -3.30
CA LEU A 38 -0.29 -11.05 -2.58
C LEU A 38 -0.68 -9.90 -3.52
N MET A 39 0.02 -9.73 -4.65
CA MET A 39 -0.22 -8.61 -5.57
C MET A 39 -1.69 -8.51 -6.06
N PRO A 40 -2.31 -9.58 -6.59
CA PRO A 40 -3.71 -9.53 -7.00
C PRO A 40 -4.68 -9.30 -5.84
N GLU A 41 -4.35 -9.75 -4.62
CA GLU A 41 -5.18 -9.47 -3.43
C GLU A 41 -5.15 -7.98 -3.04
N LEU A 42 -3.98 -7.33 -3.11
CA LEU A 42 -3.89 -5.88 -2.88
C LEU A 42 -4.68 -5.10 -3.94
N ASP A 43 -4.63 -5.51 -5.22
CA ASP A 43 -5.43 -4.92 -6.29
C ASP A 43 -6.93 -5.12 -6.06
N ARG A 44 -7.33 -6.31 -5.61
CA ARG A 44 -8.72 -6.63 -5.27
C ARG A 44 -9.24 -5.76 -4.13
N LEU A 45 -8.46 -5.60 -3.05
CA LEU A 45 -8.81 -4.75 -1.91
C LEU A 45 -8.89 -3.28 -2.31
N SER A 46 -7.93 -2.81 -3.10
CA SER A 46 -7.89 -1.46 -3.67
C SER A 46 -9.19 -1.13 -4.43
N GLN A 47 -9.68 -2.06 -5.26
CA GLN A 47 -10.95 -1.92 -5.98
C GLN A 47 -12.18 -2.04 -5.08
N GLN A 48 -12.18 -3.00 -4.14
CA GLN A 48 -13.31 -3.26 -3.23
C GLN A 48 -13.65 -2.03 -2.37
N TYR A 49 -12.62 -1.36 -1.85
CA TYR A 49 -12.76 -0.24 -0.93
C TYR A 49 -12.61 1.14 -1.59
N ASP A 50 -12.36 1.17 -2.90
CA ASP A 50 -12.11 2.40 -3.66
C ASP A 50 -11.01 3.28 -3.03
N VAL A 51 -9.87 2.65 -2.75
CA VAL A 51 -8.64 3.28 -2.21
C VAL A 51 -7.48 3.02 -3.15
N LEU A 52 -6.27 3.52 -2.83
CA LEU A 52 -5.04 3.04 -3.47
C LEU A 52 -4.26 2.20 -2.46
N ILE A 53 -3.64 1.12 -2.91
CA ILE A 53 -2.76 0.29 -2.07
C ILE A 53 -1.41 0.08 -2.77
N PRO A 54 -0.58 1.14 -2.92
CA PRO A 54 0.77 0.98 -3.42
C PRO A 54 1.60 0.01 -2.56
N CYS A 55 2.28 -0.92 -3.22
CA CYS A 55 3.19 -1.86 -2.60
C CYS A 55 4.64 -1.59 -2.99
N TYR A 56 5.52 -1.35 -2.02
CA TYR A 56 6.96 -1.19 -2.25
C TYR A 56 7.76 -1.74 -1.06
N GLY A 57 8.97 -2.26 -1.29
CA GLY A 57 9.74 -2.81 -0.18
C GLY A 57 11.06 -3.46 -0.61
N HIS A 58 11.50 -4.41 0.21
CA HIS A 58 12.65 -5.28 -0.04
C HIS A 58 12.13 -6.66 -0.46
N ALA A 59 11.77 -6.81 -1.73
CA ALA A 59 11.27 -8.09 -2.25
C ALA A 59 12.25 -9.28 -2.06
N GLY A 60 13.54 -9.00 -1.82
CA GLY A 60 14.57 -10.02 -1.58
C GLY A 60 14.52 -10.69 -0.19
N ASP A 61 13.86 -10.07 0.79
CA ASP A 61 13.68 -10.62 2.14
C ASP A 61 12.20 -10.75 2.55
N GLY A 62 11.28 -10.38 1.65
CA GLY A 62 9.84 -10.49 1.86
C GLY A 62 9.21 -9.32 2.61
N ASN A 63 10.00 -8.31 2.99
CA ASN A 63 9.47 -7.10 3.62
C ASN A 63 8.82 -6.16 2.59
N LEU A 64 7.54 -5.88 2.76
CA LEU A 64 6.72 -5.07 1.87
C LEU A 64 5.96 -4.02 2.68
N HIS A 65 5.86 -2.82 2.11
CA HIS A 65 4.97 -1.77 2.59
C HIS A 65 3.73 -1.74 1.71
N ALA A 66 2.58 -2.12 2.27
CA ALA A 66 1.28 -2.08 1.59
C ALA A 66 0.49 -0.86 2.09
N THR A 67 0.84 0.33 1.60
CA THR A 67 0.31 1.58 2.13
C THR A 67 -1.11 1.82 1.61
N VAL A 68 -2.10 1.86 2.49
CA VAL A 68 -3.47 2.25 2.12
C VAL A 68 -3.53 3.77 2.03
N VAL A 69 -3.85 4.31 0.86
CA VAL A 69 -3.95 5.76 0.62
C VAL A 69 -5.41 6.12 0.34
N LYS A 70 -5.93 7.07 1.11
CA LYS A 70 -7.27 7.62 0.93
C LYS A 70 -7.35 8.34 -0.42
N ARG A 71 -8.44 8.19 -1.17
CA ARG A 71 -8.67 9.06 -2.32
C ARG A 71 -8.99 10.50 -1.87
N PRO A 72 -8.50 11.55 -2.55
CA PRO A 72 -8.78 12.94 -2.18
C PRO A 72 -10.27 13.24 -1.96
N GLU A 73 -11.12 12.67 -2.80
CA GLU A 73 -12.58 12.81 -2.84
C GLU A 73 -13.30 12.05 -1.72
N THR A 74 -12.69 11.04 -1.10
CA THR A 74 -13.31 10.28 -0.01
C THR A 74 -13.49 11.20 1.21
N PRO A 75 -14.65 11.25 1.87
CA PRO A 75 -14.79 11.96 3.14
C PRO A 75 -13.96 11.31 4.26
N MET A 76 -13.46 12.10 5.22
CA MET A 76 -12.66 11.56 6.32
C MET A 76 -13.43 10.55 7.19
N GLU A 77 -14.71 10.82 7.44
CA GLU A 77 -15.59 9.92 8.20
C GLU A 77 -15.74 8.55 7.52
N LYS A 78 -15.92 8.52 6.20
CA LYS A 78 -15.96 7.27 5.42
C LYS A 78 -14.63 6.52 5.52
N TRP A 79 -13.52 7.24 5.38
CA TRP A 79 -12.18 6.67 5.53
C TRP A 79 -11.97 6.03 6.91
N GLU A 80 -12.31 6.74 8.00
CA GLU A 80 -12.15 6.23 9.36
C GLU A 80 -13.03 5.00 9.63
N ALA A 81 -14.26 4.99 9.08
CA ALA A 81 -15.18 3.87 9.21
C ALA A 81 -14.71 2.62 8.44
N GLU A 82 -14.13 2.79 7.25
CA GLU A 82 -13.70 1.67 6.39
C GLU A 82 -12.29 1.18 6.69
N LEU A 83 -11.38 2.04 7.20
CA LEU A 83 -9.97 1.72 7.39
C LEU A 83 -9.77 0.46 8.24
N VAL A 84 -10.53 0.31 9.32
CA VAL A 84 -10.43 -0.88 10.19
C VAL A 84 -10.71 -2.16 9.40
N GLN A 85 -11.76 -2.16 8.59
CA GLN A 85 -12.12 -3.33 7.79
C GLN A 85 -11.10 -3.60 6.67
N ILE A 86 -10.58 -2.55 6.04
CA ILE A 86 -9.51 -2.66 5.03
C ILE A 86 -8.29 -3.35 5.63
N LEU A 87 -7.87 -2.94 6.83
CA LEU A 87 -6.70 -3.51 7.50
C LEU A 87 -6.92 -4.96 7.94
N GLU A 88 -8.10 -5.29 8.46
CA GLU A 88 -8.45 -6.68 8.79
C GLU A 88 -8.39 -7.59 7.55
N ASP A 89 -8.93 -7.15 6.43
CA ASP A 89 -8.91 -7.91 5.18
C ASP A 89 -7.48 -8.02 4.61
N LEU A 90 -6.69 -6.94 4.70
CA LEU A 90 -5.29 -6.93 4.29
C LEU A 90 -4.49 -7.94 5.10
N TYR A 91 -4.57 -7.91 6.43
CA TYR A 91 -3.81 -8.83 7.29
C TYR A 91 -4.27 -10.28 7.18
N ARG A 92 -5.46 -10.55 6.65
CA ARG A 92 -5.91 -11.91 6.33
C ARG A 92 -5.31 -12.43 5.02
N ALA A 93 -4.93 -11.54 4.11
CA ALA A 93 -4.31 -11.88 2.84
C ALA A 93 -2.78 -12.07 2.93
N VAL A 94 -2.17 -11.60 4.03
CA VAL A 94 -0.75 -11.75 4.40
C VAL A 94 -0.56 -13.03 5.20
#